data_AF-A0A433PLE4-F1
#
_entry.id   AF-A0A433PLE4-F1
#
_cell.length_a   1.000
_cell.length_b   1.000
_cell.length_c   1.000
_cell.angle_alpha   90.00
_cell.angle_beta   90.00
_cell.angle_gamma   90.00
#
_symmetry.space_group_name_H-M   'P 1'
#
loop_
_entity.id
_entity.type
_entity.pdbx_description
1 polymer ?
#
loop_
_entity_poly.entity_id
_entity_poly.type
_entity_poly.pdbx_seq_one_letter_code
_entity_poly.pdbx_strand_id
1 'polypeptide(L)'
;MKTLCRWRADGGRIPQTLSRARPSHLVAQRQILTHVHDELTTSFPLPLPVSTSLARLHFPCPSPLPGLATMPPPRHKIKARSSQRTDLNSFPLFNVLKSPLNLVRNLLFNYNYFWYLAALLLAGELVLSLLIVQYIAYTEIDWVAYMQEVSGFINGERDYTKLAGDTGPLVYPAGFVYVYSLLYHLTESGRNIRHAQYIFSGLYVGTQAVVFGIYAKSKRVPPYTLIILTLSKRLHSIYILRCFNDPVAMFLFYACVLAAVYRKWTVACFLYSLALSVKMNILLYFPAFGLLLWKSTGAYRTIALLVLIVSIQLLLALPFLATFPYAYFSRAFEFSRVFNYKWTVNWRLVDEETFLHPQFALALMIGHAIVLSAFLVFRWCE
;
A
#
# COMPACT_ATOMS: atom_id res chain seq x y z
N MET A 1 4.01 27.79 49.70
CA MET A 1 4.31 27.25 51.05
C MET A 1 3.78 25.82 51.10
N LYS A 2 4.65 24.80 50.92
CA LYS A 2 5.14 23.85 51.96
C LYS A 2 3.96 23.25 52.77
N THR A 3 3.70 21.94 52.85
CA THR A 3 4.57 20.78 53.22
C THR A 3 3.71 19.50 53.05
N LEU A 4 4.02 18.47 52.26
CA LEU A 4 4.84 17.26 52.50
C LEU A 4 4.55 16.38 53.75
N CYS A 5 4.40 15.07 53.47
CA CYS A 5 4.73 13.86 54.27
C CYS A 5 3.68 13.22 55.20
N ARG A 6 3.27 11.96 54.91
CA ARG A 6 3.95 10.74 55.41
C ARG A 6 3.35 9.43 54.89
N TRP A 7 4.26 8.55 54.45
CA TRP A 7 4.10 7.10 54.27
C TRP A 7 3.90 6.38 55.61
N ARG A 8 3.13 5.28 55.62
CA ARG A 8 3.27 4.19 56.58
C ARG A 8 3.04 2.86 55.88
N ALA A 9 4.03 1.98 55.95
CA ALA A 9 3.98 0.58 55.58
C ALA A 9 3.45 -0.24 56.76
N ASP A 10 2.58 -1.21 56.50
CA ASP A 10 2.39 -2.38 57.36
C ASP A 10 2.03 -3.58 56.47
N GLY A 11 2.79 -4.66 56.62
CA GLY A 11 2.58 -5.92 55.95
C GLY A 11 1.68 -6.86 56.75
N GLY A 12 1.10 -7.84 56.06
CA GLY A 12 0.65 -9.08 56.69
C GLY A 12 -0.75 -9.56 56.32
N ARG A 13 -0.78 -10.61 55.48
CA ARG A 13 -1.78 -11.69 55.39
C ARG A 13 -3.23 -11.38 54.98
N ILE A 14 -3.61 -11.89 53.80
CA ILE A 14 -5.00 -12.26 53.44
C ILE A 14 -4.97 -13.69 52.85
N PRO A 15 -5.97 -14.56 53.13
CA PRO A 15 -5.83 -16.01 53.16
C PRO A 15 -6.08 -16.71 51.81
N GLN A 16 -5.46 -17.89 51.65
CA GLN A 16 -5.87 -18.90 50.68
C GLN A 16 -7.16 -19.57 51.16
N THR A 17 -8.21 -19.53 50.34
CA THR A 17 -9.03 -20.68 49.88
C THR A 17 -10.37 -20.19 49.32
N LEU A 18 -10.57 -20.31 48.00
CA LEU A 18 -11.85 -20.75 47.45
C LEU A 18 -11.65 -21.37 46.06
N SER A 19 -12.19 -22.57 45.96
CA SER A 19 -12.00 -23.61 44.97
C SER A 19 -12.97 -23.46 43.78
N ARG A 20 -12.51 -23.95 42.61
CA ARG A 20 -13.28 -24.46 41.45
C ARG A 20 -14.09 -23.50 40.57
N ALA A 21 -13.53 -23.19 39.40
CA ALA A 21 -14.26 -23.13 38.12
C ALA A 21 -13.42 -23.77 37.00
N ARG A 22 -14.07 -24.55 36.12
CA ARG A 22 -13.50 -25.52 35.16
C ARG A 22 -12.77 -24.86 33.96
N PRO A 23 -11.76 -25.51 33.34
CA PRO A 23 -11.18 -25.04 32.08
C PRO A 23 -11.85 -25.73 30.88
N SER A 24 -12.87 -25.10 30.28
CA SER A 24 -13.51 -25.60 29.04
C SER A 24 -13.06 -24.88 27.76
N HIS A 25 -12.25 -23.82 27.85
CA HIS A 25 -11.84 -23.03 26.68
C HIS A 25 -10.46 -23.37 26.09
N LEU A 26 -9.59 -24.05 26.84
CA LEU A 26 -8.23 -24.42 26.39
C LEU A 26 -8.17 -25.75 25.62
N VAL A 27 -9.19 -26.60 25.73
CA VAL A 27 -9.25 -27.88 25.00
C VAL A 27 -9.76 -27.68 23.57
N ALA A 28 -10.65 -26.70 23.33
CA ALA A 28 -11.20 -26.42 22.01
C ALA A 28 -10.18 -25.80 21.03
N GLN A 29 -9.20 -25.02 21.53
CA GLN A 29 -8.13 -24.47 20.68
C GLN A 29 -7.06 -25.49 20.30
N ARG A 30 -6.90 -26.57 21.06
CA ARG A 30 -5.91 -27.62 20.77
C ARG A 30 -6.37 -28.61 19.70
N GLN A 31 -7.68 -28.84 19.57
CA GLN A 31 -8.26 -29.78 18.59
C GLN A 31 -8.39 -29.20 17.17
N ILE A 32 -8.45 -27.87 17.02
CA ILE A 32 -8.53 -27.24 15.68
C ILE A 32 -7.15 -27.16 15.01
N LEU A 33 -6.06 -27.08 15.80
CA LEU A 33 -4.70 -27.00 15.29
C LEU A 33 -4.12 -28.34 14.80
N THR A 34 -4.63 -29.47 15.30
CA THR A 34 -4.21 -30.80 14.82
C THR A 34 -4.90 -31.22 13.52
N HIS A 35 -6.12 -30.75 13.25
CA HIS A 35 -6.86 -31.12 12.03
C HIS A 35 -6.43 -30.37 10.76
N VAL A 36 -5.70 -29.26 10.89
CA VAL A 36 -5.19 -28.47 9.75
C VAL A 36 -3.81 -28.95 9.28
N HIS A 37 -3.12 -29.77 10.08
CA HIS A 37 -1.77 -30.24 9.75
C HIS A 37 -1.76 -31.47 8.82
N ASP A 38 -2.84 -32.29 8.83
CA ASP A 38 -2.90 -33.55 8.07
C ASP A 38 -3.47 -33.41 6.64
N GLU A 39 -4.07 -32.27 6.26
CA GLU A 39 -4.63 -32.07 4.90
C GLU A 39 -3.66 -31.39 3.90
N LEU A 40 -2.48 -30.93 4.34
CA LEU A 40 -1.54 -30.17 3.49
C LEU A 40 -0.32 -30.98 3.00
N THR A 41 -0.22 -32.26 3.32
CA THR A 41 0.94 -33.12 2.99
C THR A 41 0.72 -34.13 1.88
N THR A 42 -0.44 -34.16 1.20
CA THR A 42 -0.73 -35.17 0.17
C THR A 42 -1.36 -34.62 -1.12
N SER A 43 -0.64 -33.77 -1.88
CA SER A 43 -0.80 -33.73 -3.36
C SER A 43 0.11 -32.68 -4.03
N PHE A 44 1.30 -33.09 -4.48
CA PHE A 44 2.02 -32.39 -5.56
C PHE A 44 2.80 -33.41 -6.40
N PRO A 45 2.49 -33.61 -7.70
CA PRO A 45 3.37 -34.34 -8.61
C PRO A 45 4.44 -33.42 -9.21
N LEU A 46 5.64 -34.00 -9.35
CA LEU A 46 6.86 -33.45 -9.96
C LEU A 46 6.68 -33.05 -11.44
N PRO A 47 7.41 -32.05 -11.96
CA PRO A 47 7.42 -31.76 -13.40
C PRO A 47 8.41 -32.64 -14.17
N LEU A 48 7.94 -33.18 -15.30
CA LEU A 48 8.72 -33.90 -16.31
C LEU A 48 9.45 -32.95 -17.28
N PRO A 49 10.51 -33.41 -17.99
CA PRO A 49 11.48 -32.56 -18.65
C PRO A 49 11.03 -32.07 -20.04
N VAL A 50 11.48 -30.87 -20.42
CA VAL A 50 11.30 -30.29 -21.76
C VAL A 50 12.46 -30.73 -22.66
N SER A 51 12.12 -31.36 -23.77
CA SER A 51 13.04 -31.78 -24.85
C SER A 51 12.85 -30.89 -26.08
N THR A 52 14.00 -30.56 -26.70
CA THR A 52 14.29 -30.25 -28.11
C THR A 52 13.53 -29.12 -28.84
N SER A 53 14.26 -28.15 -29.37
CA SER A 53 14.84 -28.25 -30.73
C SER A 53 15.42 -26.92 -31.23
N LEU A 54 16.61 -27.00 -31.80
CA LEU A 54 17.31 -25.95 -32.53
C LEU A 54 16.60 -25.65 -33.86
N ALA A 55 16.23 -24.40 -34.09
CA ALA A 55 15.86 -23.90 -35.43
C ALA A 55 16.84 -22.81 -35.87
N ARG A 56 17.57 -23.13 -36.93
CA ARG A 56 18.52 -22.25 -37.65
C ARG A 56 17.78 -21.09 -38.29
N LEU A 57 18.27 -19.86 -38.06
CA LEU A 57 17.87 -18.67 -38.81
C LEU A 57 18.68 -18.61 -40.12
N HIS A 58 18.01 -18.82 -41.25
CA HIS A 58 18.51 -18.48 -42.57
C HIS A 58 17.84 -17.17 -43.02
N PHE A 59 18.66 -16.15 -43.31
CA PHE A 59 18.25 -14.94 -44.00
C PHE A 59 18.38 -15.12 -45.51
N PRO A 60 17.44 -14.56 -46.29
CA PRO A 60 17.78 -13.94 -47.56
C PRO A 60 17.34 -12.47 -47.64
N CYS A 61 18.25 -11.65 -48.17
CA CYS A 61 18.01 -10.29 -48.65
C CYS A 61 17.25 -10.35 -49.99
N PRO A 62 16.45 -9.31 -50.37
CA PRO A 62 16.96 -8.40 -51.40
C PRO A 62 16.53 -6.92 -51.26
N SER A 63 17.37 -6.05 -51.83
CA SER A 63 17.15 -4.62 -52.14
C SER A 63 16.39 -4.44 -53.48
N PRO A 64 16.23 -3.21 -54.03
CA PRO A 64 15.61 -1.99 -53.50
C PRO A 64 14.41 -1.50 -54.36
N LEU A 65 13.69 -0.49 -53.85
CA LEU A 65 12.58 0.25 -54.46
C LEU A 65 12.86 0.84 -55.85
N PRO A 66 11.82 1.05 -56.66
CA PRO A 66 11.75 2.23 -57.52
C PRO A 66 10.42 3.00 -57.43
N GLY A 67 10.53 4.33 -57.54
CA GLY A 67 9.68 5.10 -58.44
C GLY A 67 8.44 5.77 -57.85
N LEU A 68 8.64 7.00 -57.40
CA LEU A 68 7.59 8.01 -57.23
C LEU A 68 7.02 8.38 -58.61
N ALA A 69 5.74 8.10 -58.85
CA ALA A 69 5.00 8.63 -60.00
C ALA A 69 3.64 9.17 -59.54
N THR A 70 3.44 10.46 -59.78
CA THR A 70 2.27 11.27 -59.48
C THR A 70 1.09 10.89 -60.37
N MET A 71 -0.09 10.63 -59.77
CA MET A 71 -1.36 10.55 -60.49
C MET A 71 -2.28 11.72 -60.11
N PRO A 72 -2.96 12.36 -61.08
CA PRO A 72 -3.90 13.46 -60.83
C PRO A 72 -5.26 12.93 -60.34
N PRO A 73 -6.03 13.71 -59.55
CA PRO A 73 -7.38 13.32 -59.13
C PRO A 73 -8.34 13.54 -60.31
N PRO A 74 -9.46 12.78 -60.44
CA PRO A 74 -10.72 13.41 -60.00
C PRO A 74 -11.94 12.49 -59.73
N ARG A 75 -13.00 13.15 -59.26
CA ARG A 75 -14.45 12.83 -59.31
C ARG A 75 -15.08 12.11 -58.12
N HIS A 76 -15.60 12.94 -57.22
CA HIS A 76 -16.73 12.66 -56.33
C HIS A 76 -17.91 12.04 -57.10
N LYS A 77 -18.31 10.83 -56.72
CA LYS A 77 -19.67 10.33 -56.93
C LYS A 77 -20.43 10.50 -55.61
N ILE A 78 -21.40 11.41 -55.61
CA ILE A 78 -22.39 11.51 -54.54
C ILE A 78 -23.29 10.27 -54.66
N LYS A 79 -23.14 9.32 -53.73
CA LYS A 79 -24.10 8.22 -53.56
C LYS A 79 -25.29 8.74 -52.75
N ALA A 80 -26.48 8.52 -53.29
CA ALA A 80 -27.76 8.80 -52.65
C ALA A 80 -27.83 8.16 -51.25
N ARG A 81 -28.25 8.97 -50.29
CA ARG A 81 -28.43 8.63 -48.87
C ARG A 81 -29.63 7.67 -48.76
N SER A 82 -29.37 6.38 -48.59
CA SER A 82 -30.42 5.45 -48.19
C SER A 82 -30.86 5.79 -46.77
N SER A 83 -32.16 5.84 -46.57
CA SER A 83 -32.83 6.01 -45.28
C SER A 83 -32.33 4.96 -44.30
N GLN A 84 -31.43 5.36 -43.40
CA GLN A 84 -31.00 4.54 -42.27
C GLN A 84 -32.13 4.62 -41.24
N ARG A 85 -33.02 3.62 -41.30
CA ARG A 85 -33.97 3.33 -40.23
C ARG A 85 -33.15 3.14 -38.97
N THR A 86 -33.24 4.09 -38.04
CA THR A 86 -32.60 4.01 -36.73
C THR A 86 -33.22 2.85 -35.98
N ASP A 87 -32.58 1.69 -36.05
CA ASP A 87 -32.86 0.57 -35.15
C ASP A 87 -32.58 1.05 -33.71
N LEU A 88 -33.67 1.36 -33.00
CA LEU A 88 -33.72 1.63 -31.56
C LEU A 88 -33.24 0.43 -30.70
N ASN A 89 -32.80 -0.67 -31.34
CA ASN A 89 -32.19 -1.85 -30.72
C ASN A 89 -30.66 -1.74 -30.54
N SER A 90 -30.07 -0.58 -30.79
CA SER A 90 -28.62 -0.34 -30.65
C SER A 90 -28.18 0.12 -29.24
N PHE A 91 -29.00 -0.11 -28.21
CA PHE A 91 -28.54 -0.04 -26.82
C PHE A 91 -27.85 -1.36 -26.44
N PRO A 92 -26.54 -1.38 -26.14
CA PRO A 92 -25.79 -2.60 -25.85
C PRO A 92 -26.12 -3.21 -24.48
N LEU A 93 -27.21 -2.79 -23.83
CA LEU A 93 -27.61 -3.29 -22.51
C LEU A 93 -28.40 -4.61 -22.60
N PHE A 94 -29.22 -4.80 -23.64
CA PHE A 94 -30.19 -5.92 -23.70
C PHE A 94 -29.65 -7.23 -24.30
N ASN A 95 -28.54 -7.19 -25.04
CA ASN A 95 -27.93 -8.40 -25.64
C ASN A 95 -26.88 -9.09 -24.74
N VAL A 96 -26.64 -8.58 -23.53
CA VAL A 96 -25.63 -9.11 -22.58
C VAL A 96 -26.13 -10.35 -21.81
N LEU A 97 -27.43 -10.65 -21.87
CA LEU A 97 -28.10 -11.69 -21.07
C LEU A 97 -28.21 -13.07 -21.73
N LYS A 98 -27.44 -13.39 -22.79
CA LYS A 98 -27.56 -14.72 -23.45
C LYS A 98 -26.99 -15.91 -22.65
N SER A 99 -26.46 -15.71 -21.45
CA SER A 99 -26.33 -16.72 -20.38
C SER A 99 -25.63 -16.09 -19.16
N PRO A 100 -26.09 -16.29 -17.91
CA PRO A 100 -25.41 -15.79 -16.72
C PRO A 100 -23.95 -16.26 -16.63
N LEU A 101 -23.65 -17.46 -17.17
CA LEU A 101 -22.30 -18.00 -17.25
C LEU A 101 -21.39 -17.17 -18.18
N ASN A 102 -21.94 -16.65 -19.27
CA ASN A 102 -21.19 -15.79 -20.19
C ASN A 102 -20.88 -14.43 -19.57
N LEU A 103 -21.80 -13.87 -18.79
CA LEU A 103 -21.57 -12.63 -18.06
C LEU A 103 -20.46 -12.79 -17.02
N VAL A 104 -20.52 -13.85 -16.20
CA VAL A 104 -19.49 -14.14 -15.19
C VAL A 104 -18.13 -14.36 -15.87
N ARG A 105 -18.07 -15.18 -16.91
CA ARG A 105 -16.83 -15.40 -17.67
C ARG A 105 -16.27 -14.10 -18.23
N ASN A 106 -17.12 -13.24 -18.78
CA ASN A 106 -16.71 -11.94 -19.31
C ASN A 106 -16.19 -11.01 -18.21
N LEU A 107 -16.86 -10.91 -17.07
CA LEU A 107 -16.40 -10.09 -15.93
C LEU A 107 -15.05 -10.57 -15.40
N LEU A 108 -14.84 -11.89 -15.29
CA LEU A 108 -13.63 -12.46 -14.69
C LEU A 108 -12.40 -12.43 -15.62
N PHE A 109 -12.59 -12.58 -16.92
CA PHE A 109 -11.47 -12.79 -17.85
C PHE A 109 -11.39 -11.76 -18.99
N ASN A 110 -12.48 -11.07 -19.34
CA ASN A 110 -12.49 -10.13 -20.45
C ASN A 110 -12.19 -8.71 -19.99
N TYR A 111 -11.11 -8.12 -20.52
CA TYR A 111 -10.65 -6.79 -20.14
C TYR A 111 -11.63 -5.66 -20.50
N ASN A 112 -12.50 -5.86 -21.48
CA ASN A 112 -13.55 -4.89 -21.82
C ASN A 112 -14.53 -4.68 -20.65
N TYR A 113 -14.64 -5.67 -19.76
CA TYR A 113 -15.51 -5.63 -18.59
C TYR A 113 -14.77 -5.23 -17.30
N PHE A 114 -13.47 -4.93 -17.37
CA PHE A 114 -12.62 -4.64 -16.20
C PHE A 114 -13.20 -3.55 -15.31
N TRP A 115 -13.59 -2.41 -15.89
CA TRP A 115 -14.10 -1.27 -15.12
C TRP A 115 -15.49 -1.51 -14.54
N TYR A 116 -16.29 -2.39 -15.14
CA TYR A 116 -17.58 -2.80 -14.57
C TYR A 116 -17.35 -3.65 -13.32
N LEU A 117 -16.44 -4.64 -13.38
CA LEU A 117 -16.05 -5.42 -12.22
C LEU A 117 -15.43 -4.53 -11.14
N ALA A 118 -14.51 -3.63 -11.52
CA ALA A 118 -13.88 -2.69 -10.60
C ALA A 118 -14.90 -1.79 -9.90
N ALA A 119 -15.86 -1.20 -10.64
CA ALA A 119 -16.89 -0.35 -10.06
C ALA A 119 -17.80 -1.12 -9.10
N LEU A 120 -18.21 -2.35 -9.45
CA LEU A 120 -19.00 -3.21 -8.57
C LEU A 120 -18.24 -3.53 -7.28
N LEU A 121 -16.96 -3.88 -7.39
CA LEU A 121 -16.11 -4.18 -6.25
C LEU A 121 -15.90 -2.94 -5.37
N LEU A 122 -15.62 -1.77 -5.94
CA LEU A 122 -15.46 -0.53 -5.15
C LEU A 122 -16.75 -0.14 -4.43
N ALA A 123 -17.91 -0.29 -5.07
CA ALA A 123 -19.20 -0.06 -4.43
C ALA A 123 -19.45 -1.08 -3.30
N GLY A 124 -19.14 -2.36 -3.53
CA GLY A 124 -19.22 -3.41 -2.52
C GLY A 124 -18.31 -3.14 -1.32
N GLU A 125 -17.07 -2.72 -1.57
CA GLU A 125 -16.10 -2.38 -0.51
C GLU A 125 -16.52 -1.14 0.28
N LEU A 126 -17.15 -0.15 -0.36
CA LEU A 126 -17.71 0.99 0.36
C LEU A 126 -18.82 0.53 1.32
N VAL A 127 -19.75 -0.30 0.85
CA VAL A 127 -20.82 -0.85 1.70
C VAL A 127 -20.23 -1.71 2.81
N LEU A 128 -19.30 -2.61 2.49
CA LEU A 128 -18.63 -3.46 3.47
C LEU A 128 -17.88 -2.64 4.52
N SER A 129 -17.18 -1.58 4.11
CA SER A 129 -16.48 -0.67 5.03
C SER A 129 -17.46 -0.02 6.00
N LEU A 130 -18.61 0.46 5.52
CA LEU A 130 -19.66 1.03 6.38
C LEU A 130 -20.25 -0.01 7.33
N LEU A 131 -20.48 -1.25 6.88
CA LEU A 131 -20.93 -2.35 7.73
C LEU A 131 -19.88 -2.69 8.80
N ILE A 132 -18.59 -2.71 8.45
CA ILE A 132 -17.51 -2.93 9.42
C ILE A 132 -17.51 -1.84 10.49
N VAL A 133 -17.61 -0.56 10.11
CA VAL A 133 -17.68 0.56 11.06
C VAL A 133 -18.90 0.44 11.98
N GLN A 134 -20.03 -0.06 11.45
CA GLN A 134 -21.26 -0.20 12.22
C GLN A 134 -21.23 -1.38 13.20
N TYR A 135 -20.68 -2.52 12.79
CA TYR A 135 -20.85 -3.79 13.50
C TYR A 135 -19.60 -4.31 14.20
N ILE A 136 -18.40 -3.82 13.84
CA ILE A 136 -17.14 -4.29 14.41
C ILE A 136 -16.53 -3.20 15.27
N ALA A 137 -16.17 -3.57 16.51
CA ALA A 137 -15.57 -2.64 17.45
C ALA A 137 -14.20 -2.14 16.96
N TYR A 138 -13.98 -0.83 17.11
CA TYR A 138 -12.68 -0.20 16.91
C TYR A 138 -11.65 -0.79 17.88
N THR A 139 -10.40 -0.94 17.42
CA THR A 139 -9.28 -1.42 18.23
C THR A 139 -8.19 -0.37 18.27
N GLU A 140 -8.03 0.28 19.43
CA GLU A 140 -6.99 1.27 19.65
C GLU A 140 -5.61 0.61 19.63
N ILE A 141 -4.67 1.23 18.90
CA ILE A 141 -3.25 0.86 18.93
C ILE A 141 -2.40 2.13 18.95
N ASP A 142 -2.51 2.96 17.91
CA ASP A 142 -1.65 4.14 17.74
C ASP A 142 -2.43 5.45 17.55
N TRP A 143 -3.76 5.42 17.39
CA TRP A 143 -4.54 6.63 17.07
C TRP A 143 -4.45 7.66 18.18
N VAL A 144 -4.62 7.26 19.44
CA VAL A 144 -4.49 8.16 20.59
C VAL A 144 -3.07 8.74 20.65
N ALA A 145 -2.05 7.92 20.43
CA ALA A 145 -0.66 8.38 20.41
C ALA A 145 -0.43 9.41 19.28
N TYR A 146 -0.96 9.16 18.08
CA TYR A 146 -0.89 10.12 16.98
C TYR A 146 -1.51 11.47 17.34
N MET A 147 -2.67 11.46 18.01
CA MET A 147 -3.36 12.68 18.46
C MET A 147 -2.54 13.44 19.51
N GLN A 148 -1.90 12.73 20.44
CA GLN A 148 -1.00 13.32 21.45
C GLN A 148 0.23 13.95 20.80
N GLU A 149 0.89 13.23 19.89
CA GLU A 149 2.07 13.70 19.16
C GLU A 149 1.78 15.01 18.40
N VAL A 150 0.69 15.05 17.61
CA VAL A 150 0.34 16.25 16.85
C VAL A 150 -0.23 17.37 17.72
N SER A 151 -0.84 17.05 18.87
CA SER A 151 -1.31 18.09 19.80
C SER A 151 -0.15 18.96 20.31
N GLY A 152 1.04 18.38 20.54
CA GLY A 152 2.24 19.13 20.88
C GLY A 152 2.61 20.14 19.79
N PHE A 153 2.58 19.70 18.53
CA PHE A 153 2.83 20.58 17.38
C PHE A 153 1.78 21.71 17.25
N ILE A 154 0.50 21.38 17.41
CA ILE A 154 -0.61 22.35 17.37
C ILE A 154 -0.43 23.40 18.47
N ASN A 155 0.06 23.01 19.64
CA ASN A 155 0.37 23.90 20.76
C ASN A 155 1.68 24.71 20.61
N GLY A 156 2.35 24.61 19.46
CA GLY A 156 3.52 25.42 19.12
C GLY A 156 4.87 24.74 19.30
N GLU A 157 4.92 23.47 19.73
CA GLU A 157 6.19 22.74 19.85
C GLU A 157 6.78 22.45 18.45
N ARG A 158 8.10 22.64 18.30
CA ARG A 158 8.86 22.41 17.06
C ARG A 158 10.06 21.50 17.29
N ASP A 159 10.40 21.19 18.52
CA ASP A 159 11.42 20.22 18.87
C ASP A 159 10.85 18.80 18.80
N TYR A 160 11.24 18.05 17.77
CA TYR A 160 10.81 16.67 17.54
C TYR A 160 11.12 15.73 18.71
N THR A 161 12.11 16.04 19.55
CA THR A 161 12.44 15.19 20.70
C THR A 161 11.40 15.26 21.81
N LYS A 162 10.56 16.30 21.80
CA LYS A 162 9.49 16.54 22.78
C LYS A 162 8.11 16.13 22.26
N LEU A 163 7.97 15.85 20.97
CA LEU A 163 6.74 15.32 20.38
C LEU A 163 6.66 13.82 20.65
N ALA A 164 5.73 13.40 21.51
CA ALA A 164 5.56 12.01 21.92
C ALA A 164 4.11 11.73 22.31
N GLY A 165 3.71 10.47 22.20
CA GLY A 165 2.46 9.94 22.72
C GLY A 165 2.69 8.69 23.59
N ASP A 166 1.60 8.04 23.98
CA ASP A 166 1.61 6.88 24.88
C ASP A 166 2.40 5.68 24.32
N THR A 167 2.57 5.60 23.00
CA THR A 167 3.32 4.53 22.32
C THR A 167 4.79 4.90 22.05
N GLY A 168 5.23 6.10 22.45
CA GLY A 168 6.61 6.56 22.37
C GLY A 168 6.78 7.90 21.65
N PRO A 169 8.03 8.25 21.27
CA PRO A 169 8.31 9.49 20.55
C PRO A 169 7.79 9.45 19.11
N LEU A 170 7.51 10.64 18.57
CA LEU A 170 7.21 10.83 17.16
C LEU A 170 8.42 10.43 16.30
N VAL A 171 8.23 9.43 15.44
CA VAL A 171 9.28 8.91 14.53
C VAL A 171 8.89 9.03 13.05
N TYR A 172 7.87 9.83 12.74
CA TYR A 172 7.42 10.07 11.38
C TYR A 172 7.90 11.44 10.87
N PRO A 173 8.17 11.60 9.57
CA PRO A 173 8.58 12.90 9.04
C PRO A 173 7.45 13.94 9.02
N ALA A 174 7.77 15.18 8.66
CA ALA A 174 6.87 16.33 8.81
C ALA A 174 5.49 16.21 8.15
N GLY A 175 5.38 15.44 7.06
CA GLY A 175 4.10 15.21 6.38
C GLY A 175 3.07 14.51 7.28
N PHE A 176 3.50 13.60 8.15
CA PHE A 176 2.63 12.98 9.14
C PHE A 176 1.99 14.03 10.05
N VAL A 177 2.81 14.95 10.58
CA VAL A 177 2.34 15.99 11.51
C VAL A 177 1.24 16.83 10.87
N TYR A 178 1.39 17.22 9.60
CA TYR A 178 0.37 18.00 8.90
C TYR A 178 -0.92 17.21 8.63
N VAL A 179 -0.79 15.97 8.15
CA VAL A 179 -1.96 15.11 7.90
C VAL A 179 -2.73 14.86 9.19
N TYR A 180 -2.04 14.48 10.26
CA TYR A 180 -2.69 14.14 11.51
C TYR A 180 -3.15 15.38 12.30
N SER A 181 -2.53 16.56 12.09
CA SER A 181 -3.11 17.82 12.60
C SER A 181 -4.44 18.15 11.92
N LEU A 182 -4.57 17.91 10.60
CA LEU A 182 -5.85 18.06 9.91
C LEU A 182 -6.88 17.07 10.48
N LEU A 183 -6.51 15.79 10.64
CA LEU A 183 -7.39 14.79 11.23
C LEU A 183 -7.80 15.14 12.66
N TYR A 184 -6.87 15.66 13.47
CA TYR A 184 -7.13 16.13 14.83
C TYR A 184 -8.25 17.17 14.84
N HIS A 185 -8.22 18.17 13.94
CA HIS A 185 -9.28 19.17 13.84
C HIS A 185 -10.61 18.61 13.32
N LEU A 186 -10.59 17.67 12.37
CA LEU A 186 -11.79 17.07 11.80
C LEU A 186 -12.50 16.09 12.76
N THR A 187 -11.81 15.58 13.77
CA THR A 187 -12.29 14.49 14.64
C THR A 187 -12.45 14.92 16.09
N GLU A 188 -12.68 16.22 16.34
CA GLU A 188 -12.84 16.78 17.69
C GLU A 188 -11.65 16.43 18.60
N SER A 189 -10.45 16.77 18.15
CA SER A 189 -9.19 16.43 18.83
C SER A 189 -8.93 14.93 18.96
N GLY A 190 -9.43 14.14 17.99
CA GLY A 190 -9.28 12.68 17.98
C GLY A 190 -10.32 11.90 18.76
N ARG A 191 -11.29 12.56 19.42
CA ARG A 191 -12.34 11.89 20.21
C ARG A 191 -13.41 11.24 19.35
N ASN A 192 -13.69 11.81 18.18
CA ASN A 192 -14.70 11.29 17.26
C ASN A 192 -14.08 10.21 16.35
N ILE A 193 -13.85 9.03 16.93
CA ILE A 193 -13.27 7.87 16.23
C ILE A 193 -14.12 7.46 15.03
N ARG A 194 -15.45 7.52 15.16
CA ARG A 194 -16.35 7.13 14.07
C ARG A 194 -16.15 8.01 12.84
N HIS A 195 -15.96 9.31 13.01
CA HIS A 195 -15.60 10.20 11.91
C HIS A 195 -14.27 9.81 11.28
N ALA A 196 -13.25 9.51 12.09
CA ALA A 196 -11.97 9.00 11.59
C ALA A 196 -12.15 7.73 10.76
N GLN A 197 -12.94 6.76 11.23
CA GLN A 197 -13.19 5.51 10.51
C GLN A 197 -13.86 5.74 9.15
N TYR A 198 -14.76 6.73 9.02
CA TYR A 198 -15.34 7.09 7.73
C TYR A 198 -14.30 7.71 6.78
N ILE A 199 -13.42 8.59 7.28
CA ILE A 199 -12.31 9.13 6.49
C ILE A 199 -11.41 8.00 5.99
N PHE A 200 -11.04 7.07 6.88
CA PHE A 200 -10.18 5.93 6.54
C PHE A 200 -10.87 4.91 5.64
N SER A 201 -12.20 4.77 5.71
CA SER A 201 -12.98 3.98 4.76
C SER A 201 -12.92 4.59 3.36
N GLY A 202 -13.05 5.91 3.25
CA GLY A 202 -12.86 6.64 1.99
C GLY A 202 -11.43 6.49 1.46
N LEU A 203 -10.43 6.60 2.32
CA LEU A 203 -9.02 6.39 1.97
C LEU A 203 -8.75 4.96 1.48
N TYR A 204 -9.38 3.96 2.10
CA TYR A 204 -9.29 2.57 1.70
C TYR A 204 -9.85 2.36 0.27
N VAL A 205 -11.10 2.76 0.04
CA VAL A 205 -11.74 2.64 -1.28
C VAL A 205 -10.98 3.45 -2.34
N GLY A 206 -10.50 4.64 -1.98
CA GLY A 206 -9.64 5.46 -2.86
C GLY A 206 -8.32 4.77 -3.21
N THR A 207 -7.67 4.14 -2.23
CA THR A 207 -6.46 3.34 -2.46
C THR A 207 -6.75 2.19 -3.41
N GLN A 208 -7.85 1.46 -3.17
CA GLN A 208 -8.26 0.35 -4.02
C GLN A 208 -8.51 0.80 -5.46
N ALA A 209 -9.16 1.96 -5.65
CA ALA A 209 -9.40 2.53 -6.97
C ALA A 209 -8.09 2.89 -7.71
N VAL A 210 -7.11 3.48 -7.01
CA VAL A 210 -5.79 3.78 -7.57
C VAL A 210 -5.07 2.48 -7.99
N VAL A 211 -5.08 1.47 -7.11
CA VAL A 211 -4.49 0.15 -7.41
C VAL A 211 -5.17 -0.49 -8.61
N PHE A 212 -6.50 -0.46 -8.69
CA PHE A 212 -7.26 -0.93 -9.84
C PHE A 212 -6.85 -0.18 -11.12
N GLY A 213 -6.61 1.13 -11.05
CA GLY A 213 -6.07 1.92 -12.16
C GLY A 213 -4.69 1.44 -12.65
N ILE A 214 -3.79 1.07 -11.74
CA ILE A 214 -2.48 0.51 -12.07
C ILE A 214 -2.65 -0.80 -12.85
N TYR A 215 -3.49 -1.69 -12.34
CA TYR A 215 -3.80 -2.96 -13.02
C TYR A 215 -4.44 -2.71 -14.38
N ALA A 216 -5.47 -1.85 -14.46
CA ALA A 216 -6.16 -1.46 -15.69
C ALA A 216 -5.18 -1.05 -16.79
N LYS A 217 -4.19 -0.23 -16.43
CA LYS A 217 -3.20 0.28 -17.38
C LYS A 217 -2.14 -0.75 -17.75
N SER A 218 -1.76 -1.63 -16.80
CA SER A 218 -0.79 -2.70 -17.02
C SER A 218 -1.30 -3.78 -18.00
N LYS A 219 -2.58 -4.18 -17.89
CA LYS A 219 -3.18 -5.27 -18.68
C LYS A 219 -2.43 -6.61 -18.63
N ARG A 220 -1.54 -6.79 -17.65
CA ARG A 220 -0.72 -7.99 -17.49
C ARG A 220 -1.42 -9.12 -16.74
N VAL A 221 -2.49 -8.81 -16.01
CA VAL A 221 -3.22 -9.80 -15.21
C VAL A 221 -4.71 -9.81 -15.55
N PRO A 222 -5.40 -10.94 -15.38
CA PRO A 222 -6.84 -11.01 -15.64
C PRO A 222 -7.68 -10.24 -14.60
N PRO A 223 -8.88 -9.74 -14.99
CA PRO A 223 -9.78 -8.99 -14.10
C PRO A 223 -10.17 -9.68 -12.79
N TYR A 224 -10.29 -11.02 -12.74
CA TYR A 224 -10.65 -11.73 -11.51
C TYR A 224 -9.70 -11.45 -10.33
N THR A 225 -8.46 -11.03 -10.62
CA THR A 225 -7.47 -10.66 -9.61
C THR A 225 -7.97 -9.52 -8.71
N LEU A 226 -8.83 -8.64 -9.23
CA LEU A 226 -9.42 -7.53 -8.46
C LEU A 226 -10.22 -8.05 -7.25
N ILE A 227 -10.88 -9.20 -7.38
CA ILE A 227 -11.65 -9.83 -6.29
C ILE A 227 -10.70 -10.24 -5.16
N ILE A 228 -9.55 -10.82 -5.50
CA ILE A 228 -8.56 -11.28 -4.51
C ILE A 228 -8.01 -10.07 -3.74
N LEU A 229 -7.79 -8.95 -4.43
CA LEU A 229 -7.29 -7.72 -3.80
C LEU A 229 -8.29 -7.13 -2.79
N THR A 230 -9.60 -7.28 -3.02
CA THR A 230 -10.64 -6.75 -2.10
C THR A 230 -10.90 -7.65 -0.90
N LEU A 231 -10.65 -8.96 -0.98
CA LEU A 231 -10.96 -9.90 0.11
C LEU A 231 -9.99 -9.86 1.31
N SER A 232 -9.10 -8.85 1.38
CA SER A 232 -8.10 -8.78 2.43
C SER A 232 -8.68 -8.27 3.76
N LYS A 233 -8.96 -9.20 4.69
CA LYS A 233 -9.32 -8.86 6.07
C LYS A 233 -8.27 -7.98 6.76
N ARG A 234 -7.00 -8.16 6.41
CA ARG A 234 -5.89 -7.39 6.99
C ARG A 234 -5.96 -5.91 6.60
N LEU A 235 -6.30 -5.60 5.35
CA LEU A 235 -6.40 -4.21 4.89
C LEU A 235 -7.54 -3.47 5.58
N HIS A 236 -8.73 -4.07 5.63
CA HIS A 236 -9.86 -3.54 6.39
C HIS A 236 -9.48 -3.23 7.85
N SER A 237 -8.74 -4.13 8.48
CA SER A 237 -8.31 -3.96 9.86
C SER A 237 -7.27 -2.84 10.03
N ILE A 238 -6.35 -2.65 9.08
CA ILE A 238 -5.33 -1.59 9.10
C ILE A 238 -5.94 -0.22 8.85
N TYR A 239 -6.79 -0.10 7.83
CA TYR A 239 -7.41 1.16 7.44
C TYR A 239 -8.52 1.55 8.43
N ILE A 240 -9.52 0.68 8.62
CA ILE A 240 -10.82 1.08 9.21
C ILE A 240 -10.87 0.83 10.71
N LEU A 241 -10.28 -0.27 11.20
CA LEU A 241 -10.40 -0.66 12.62
C LEU A 241 -9.27 -0.14 13.50
N ARG A 242 -8.17 0.34 12.92
CA ARG A 242 -7.00 0.86 13.63
C ARG A 242 -6.63 2.28 13.24
N CYS A 243 -7.00 2.72 12.03
CA CYS A 243 -6.69 4.06 11.51
C CYS A 243 -5.19 4.35 11.52
N PHE A 244 -4.36 3.41 11.03
CA PHE A 244 -2.90 3.57 11.03
C PHE A 244 -2.41 4.67 10.08
N ASN A 245 -1.18 5.15 10.30
CA ASN A 245 -0.52 6.08 9.39
C ASN A 245 -0.20 5.47 8.01
N ASP A 246 0.18 4.19 7.96
CA ASP A 246 0.55 3.45 6.74
C ASP A 246 -0.41 3.65 5.56
N PRO A 247 -1.74 3.51 5.72
CA PRO A 247 -2.75 3.88 4.73
C PRO A 247 -2.50 5.16 3.94
N VAL A 248 -2.17 6.26 4.62
CA VAL A 248 -1.98 7.58 3.99
C VAL A 248 -0.73 7.57 3.12
N ALA A 249 0.39 7.07 3.67
CA ALA A 249 1.64 6.96 2.94
C ALA A 249 1.50 6.05 1.70
N MET A 250 0.82 4.91 1.87
CA MET A 250 0.65 3.94 0.79
C MET A 250 -0.31 4.43 -0.30
N PHE A 251 -1.37 5.17 0.05
CA PHE A 251 -2.24 5.81 -0.94
C PHE A 251 -1.44 6.75 -1.86
N LEU A 252 -0.63 7.65 -1.25
CA LEU A 252 0.22 8.59 -1.99
C LEU A 252 1.26 7.85 -2.84
N PHE A 253 1.85 6.78 -2.30
CA PHE A 253 2.82 5.98 -3.03
C PHE A 253 2.19 5.23 -4.22
N TYR A 254 1.03 4.61 -4.06
CA TYR A 254 0.34 3.97 -5.19
C TYR A 254 -0.11 5.00 -6.23
N ALA A 255 -0.51 6.21 -5.82
CA ALA A 255 -0.79 7.29 -6.76
C ALA A 255 0.48 7.72 -7.52
N CYS A 256 1.65 7.73 -6.85
CA CYS A 256 2.95 7.90 -7.50
C CYS A 256 3.20 6.79 -8.54
N VAL A 257 2.99 5.53 -8.20
CA VAL A 257 3.14 4.40 -9.13
C VAL A 257 2.21 4.56 -10.32
N LEU A 258 0.94 4.90 -10.10
CA LEU A 258 -0.01 5.16 -11.18
C LEU A 258 0.48 6.28 -12.10
N ALA A 259 0.92 7.42 -11.55
CA ALA A 259 1.49 8.51 -12.33
C ALA A 259 2.72 8.08 -13.15
N ALA A 260 3.62 7.28 -12.56
CA ALA A 260 4.79 6.72 -13.24
C ALA A 260 4.40 5.78 -14.39
N VAL A 261 3.39 4.94 -14.21
CA VAL A 261 2.84 4.07 -15.26
C VAL A 261 2.28 4.89 -16.43
N TYR A 262 1.70 6.06 -16.17
CA TYR A 262 1.29 7.03 -17.20
C TYR A 262 2.44 7.93 -17.70
N ARG A 263 3.70 7.64 -17.34
CA ARG A 263 4.91 8.43 -17.68
C ARG A 263 4.87 9.90 -17.22
N LYS A 264 4.03 10.23 -16.23
CA LYS A 264 3.96 11.55 -15.60
C LYS A 264 4.98 11.67 -14.46
N TRP A 265 6.27 11.64 -14.79
CA TRP A 265 7.37 11.53 -13.82
C TRP A 265 7.44 12.68 -12.81
N THR A 266 7.14 13.91 -13.21
CA THR A 266 7.12 15.05 -12.27
C THR A 266 6.05 14.87 -11.18
N VAL A 267 4.85 14.42 -11.56
CA VAL A 267 3.76 14.13 -10.62
C VAL A 267 4.12 12.93 -9.76
N ALA A 268 4.74 11.89 -10.34
CA ALA A 268 5.21 10.74 -9.59
C ALA A 268 6.23 11.14 -8.52
N CYS A 269 7.24 11.94 -8.85
CA CYS A 269 8.24 12.43 -7.89
C CYS A 269 7.63 13.33 -6.80
N PHE A 270 6.68 14.19 -7.17
CA PHE A 270 5.93 15.00 -6.20
C PHE A 270 5.17 14.11 -5.19
N LEU A 271 4.38 13.15 -5.69
CA LEU A 271 3.62 12.22 -4.86
C LEU A 271 4.53 11.27 -4.04
N TYR A 272 5.65 10.84 -4.61
CA TYR A 272 6.68 10.06 -3.93
C TYR A 272 7.23 10.82 -2.72
N SER A 273 7.56 12.11 -2.92
CA SER A 273 8.04 12.97 -1.84
C SER A 273 6.97 13.16 -0.76
N LEU A 274 5.70 13.39 -1.14
CA LEU A 274 4.61 13.45 -0.15
C LEU A 274 4.42 12.14 0.61
N ALA A 275 4.52 10.98 -0.05
CA ALA A 275 4.45 9.69 0.63
C ALA A 275 5.61 9.52 1.63
N LEU A 276 6.82 9.89 1.21
CA LEU A 276 8.02 9.86 2.04
C LEU A 276 7.91 10.77 3.26
N SER A 277 7.30 11.95 3.12
CA SER A 277 7.13 12.85 4.25
C SER A 277 6.11 12.35 5.28
N VAL A 278 5.22 11.41 4.90
CA VAL A 278 4.28 10.77 5.84
C VAL A 278 4.90 9.57 6.54
N LYS A 279 5.70 8.77 5.83
CA LYS A 279 6.38 7.61 6.41
C LYS A 279 7.74 7.34 5.76
N MET A 280 8.78 7.30 6.58
CA MET A 280 10.16 7.02 6.16
C MET A 280 10.32 5.72 5.35
N ASN A 281 9.52 4.68 5.62
CA ASN A 281 9.62 3.38 4.95
C ASN A 281 9.48 3.45 3.42
N ILE A 282 8.92 4.55 2.89
CA ILE A 282 8.87 4.79 1.45
C ILE A 282 10.27 4.82 0.82
N LEU A 283 11.34 5.15 1.58
CA LEU A 283 12.73 5.05 1.12
C LEU A 283 13.11 3.68 0.58
N LEU A 284 12.48 2.60 1.07
CA LEU A 284 12.76 1.24 0.61
C LEU A 284 12.40 1.05 -0.88
N TYR A 285 11.50 1.87 -1.43
CA TYR A 285 11.18 1.84 -2.86
C TYR A 285 12.14 2.68 -3.71
N PHE A 286 12.99 3.51 -3.09
CA PHE A 286 13.85 4.46 -3.80
C PHE A 286 14.81 3.79 -4.80
N PRO A 287 15.49 2.66 -4.50
CA PRO A 287 16.43 2.07 -5.45
C PRO A 287 15.76 1.70 -6.78
N ALA A 288 14.59 1.07 -6.73
CA ALA A 288 13.82 0.72 -7.92
C ALA A 288 13.23 1.97 -8.61
N PHE A 289 12.69 2.91 -7.84
CA PHE A 289 12.10 4.14 -8.37
C PHE A 289 13.14 5.03 -9.06
N GLY A 290 14.30 5.23 -8.43
CA GLY A 290 15.41 6.04 -8.95
C GLY A 290 16.01 5.46 -10.23
N LEU A 291 16.18 4.13 -10.30
CA LEU A 291 16.60 3.46 -11.52
C LEU A 291 15.59 3.65 -12.65
N LEU A 292 14.30 3.44 -12.38
CA LEU A 292 13.23 3.65 -13.36
C LEU A 292 13.19 5.09 -13.85
N LEU A 293 13.39 6.05 -12.94
CA LEU A 293 13.44 7.47 -13.24
C LEU A 293 14.61 7.80 -14.19
N TRP A 294 15.80 7.28 -13.87
CA TRP A 294 16.98 7.39 -14.73
C TRP A 294 16.72 6.79 -16.11
N LYS A 295 16.35 5.51 -16.19
CA LYS A 295 16.14 4.81 -17.47
C LYS A 295 15.07 5.46 -18.33
N SER A 296 14.07 6.10 -17.73
CA SER A 296 12.94 6.68 -18.45
C SER A 296 13.11 8.14 -18.85
N THR A 297 13.87 8.93 -18.09
CA THR A 297 13.99 10.38 -18.30
C THR A 297 15.39 10.86 -18.65
N GLY A 298 16.41 10.02 -18.47
CA GLY A 298 17.82 10.38 -18.63
C GLY A 298 18.40 11.09 -17.40
N ALA A 299 19.74 11.23 -17.37
CA ALA A 299 20.48 11.67 -16.18
C ALA A 299 20.11 13.10 -15.74
N TYR A 300 20.15 14.08 -16.65
CA TYR A 300 19.90 15.50 -16.30
C TYR A 300 18.52 15.74 -15.71
N ARG A 301 17.48 15.18 -16.34
CA ARG A 301 16.10 15.30 -15.86
C ARG A 301 15.88 14.55 -14.56
N THR A 302 16.55 13.41 -14.38
CA THR A 302 16.54 12.68 -13.11
C THR A 302 17.09 13.54 -11.98
N ILE A 303 18.24 14.20 -12.17
CA ILE A 303 18.80 15.10 -11.16
C ILE A 303 17.81 16.22 -10.81
N ALA A 304 17.19 16.87 -11.80
CA ALA A 304 16.18 17.91 -11.55
C ALA A 304 14.98 17.39 -10.73
N LEU A 305 14.53 16.16 -11.01
CA LEU A 305 13.43 15.53 -10.28
C LEU A 305 13.82 15.04 -8.88
N LEU A 306 15.07 14.65 -8.67
CA LEU A 306 15.62 14.35 -7.34
C LEU A 306 15.72 15.63 -6.50
N VAL A 307 16.16 16.74 -7.09
CA VAL A 307 16.13 18.06 -6.45
C VAL A 307 14.71 18.41 -6.04
N LEU A 308 13.71 18.21 -6.92
CA LEU A 308 12.30 18.42 -6.56
C LEU A 308 11.87 17.60 -5.34
N ILE A 309 12.23 16.31 -5.27
CA ILE A 309 11.91 15.46 -4.11
C ILE A 309 12.51 16.05 -2.84
N VAL A 310 13.79 16.40 -2.86
CA VAL A 310 14.50 16.97 -1.70
C VAL A 310 13.93 18.34 -1.31
N SER A 311 13.65 19.22 -2.27
CA SER A 311 13.06 20.54 -2.00
C SER A 311 11.71 20.44 -1.30
N ILE A 312 10.86 19.48 -1.68
CA ILE A 312 9.57 19.25 -1.00
C ILE A 312 9.81 18.77 0.45
N GLN A 313 10.77 17.87 0.70
CA GLN A 313 11.10 17.43 2.06
C GLN A 313 11.57 18.59 2.93
N LEU A 314 12.49 19.41 2.41
CA LEU A 314 13.01 20.58 3.12
C LEU A 314 11.92 21.62 3.39
N LEU A 315 11.03 21.86 2.41
CA LEU A 315 9.91 22.79 2.56
C LEU A 315 8.95 22.34 3.66
N LEU A 316 8.55 21.06 3.65
CA LEU A 316 7.65 20.52 4.67
C LEU A 316 8.31 20.50 6.06
N ALA A 317 9.61 20.22 6.13
CA ALA A 317 10.36 20.18 7.38
C ALA A 317 10.81 21.56 7.88
N LEU A 318 10.61 22.63 7.10
CA LEU A 318 11.15 23.97 7.39
C LEU A 318 10.88 24.48 8.81
N PRO A 319 9.67 24.34 9.39
CA PRO A 319 9.40 24.81 10.75
C PRO A 319 10.24 24.12 11.83
N PHE A 320 10.71 22.91 11.56
CA PHE A 320 11.53 22.12 12.47
C PHE A 320 13.01 22.34 12.20
N LEU A 321 13.40 22.42 10.91
CA LEU A 321 14.78 22.64 10.49
C LEU A 321 15.31 24.03 10.87
N ALA A 322 14.43 25.04 10.93
CA ALA A 322 14.82 26.41 11.27
C ALA A 322 15.35 26.55 12.71
N THR A 323 14.87 25.71 13.63
CA THR A 323 15.18 25.85 15.07
C THR A 323 15.86 24.61 15.65
N PHE A 324 15.45 23.40 15.22
CA PHE A 324 15.93 22.13 15.77
C PHE A 324 16.25 21.08 14.68
N PRO A 325 17.20 21.35 13.75
CA PRO A 325 17.48 20.46 12.63
C PRO A 325 17.95 19.06 13.06
N TYR A 326 18.82 18.98 14.08
CA TYR A 326 19.31 17.70 14.59
C TYR A 326 18.19 16.87 15.24
N ALA A 327 17.31 17.50 16.03
CA ALA A 327 16.16 16.85 16.64
C ALA A 327 15.22 16.27 15.57
N TYR A 328 14.98 17.01 14.49
CA TYR A 328 14.17 16.54 13.37
C TYR A 328 14.77 15.29 12.72
N PHE A 329 16.02 15.34 12.25
CA PHE A 329 16.61 14.22 11.51
C PHE A 329 16.83 12.98 12.37
N SER A 330 17.22 13.15 13.64
CA SER A 330 17.44 12.02 14.56
C SER A 330 16.15 11.25 14.87
N ARG A 331 14.99 11.91 14.85
CA ARG A 331 13.69 11.29 15.12
C ARG A 331 12.93 10.86 13.86
N ALA A 332 12.79 11.76 12.88
CA ALA A 332 12.03 11.50 11.65
C ALA A 332 12.65 10.39 10.78
N PHE A 333 13.97 10.20 10.88
CA PHE A 333 14.73 9.19 10.13
C PHE A 333 15.58 8.32 11.10
N GLU A 334 14.94 7.78 12.13
CA GLU A 334 15.59 6.95 13.16
C GLU A 334 15.85 5.51 12.65
N PHE A 335 17.06 5.27 12.11
CA PHE A 335 17.47 3.94 11.62
C PHE A 335 17.92 2.97 12.72
N SER A 336 18.14 3.46 13.94
CA SER A 336 18.61 2.64 15.07
C SER A 336 17.48 1.85 15.77
N ARG A 337 16.21 2.14 15.45
CA ARG A 337 15.07 1.53 16.12
C ARG A 337 14.97 0.04 15.80
N VAL A 338 15.07 -0.78 16.84
CA VAL A 338 14.89 -2.23 16.74
C VAL A 338 13.43 -2.58 17.01
N PHE A 339 12.90 -3.51 16.21
CA PHE A 339 11.53 -3.99 16.41
C PHE A 339 11.46 -4.87 17.66
N ASN A 340 10.42 -4.72 18.48
CA ASN A 340 10.29 -5.53 19.69
C ASN A 340 9.85 -6.96 19.34
N TYR A 341 10.53 -7.97 19.90
CA TYR A 341 10.19 -9.37 19.66
C TYR A 341 8.73 -9.70 20.02
N LYS A 342 8.19 -9.12 21.11
CA LYS A 342 6.77 -9.28 21.48
C LYS A 342 5.77 -8.90 20.40
N TRP A 343 6.14 -8.04 19.45
CA TRP A 343 5.25 -7.60 18.38
C TRP A 343 5.51 -8.34 17.06
N THR A 344 6.50 -9.25 17.01
CA THR A 344 6.81 -9.95 15.77
C THR A 344 5.73 -10.96 15.46
N VAL A 345 5.30 -10.98 14.20
CA VAL A 345 4.33 -11.97 13.70
C VAL A 345 5.04 -12.94 12.77
N ASN A 346 5.85 -12.43 11.85
CA ASN A 346 6.52 -13.24 10.82
C ASN A 346 7.77 -13.96 11.36
N TRP A 347 8.40 -13.45 12.42
CA TRP A 347 9.62 -14.01 12.99
C TRP A 347 9.40 -14.76 14.31
N ARG A 348 8.15 -15.17 14.61
CA ARG A 348 7.84 -15.96 15.82
C ARG A 348 8.42 -17.37 15.82
N LEU A 349 8.92 -17.80 14.67
CA LEU A 349 9.60 -19.09 14.47
C LEU A 349 11.03 -19.09 15.04
N VAL A 350 11.60 -17.91 15.22
CA VAL A 350 12.97 -17.68 15.69
C VAL A 350 12.88 -17.20 17.14
N ASP A 351 13.82 -17.60 18.00
CA ASP A 351 13.88 -17.16 19.39
C ASP A 351 14.22 -15.67 19.52
N GLU A 352 13.97 -15.10 20.71
CA GLU A 352 14.16 -13.67 20.96
C GLU A 352 15.64 -13.24 20.85
N GLU A 353 16.56 -14.10 21.29
CA GLU A 353 18.00 -13.80 21.26
C GLU A 353 18.48 -13.69 19.82
N THR A 354 18.12 -14.66 18.97
CA THR A 354 18.44 -14.63 17.54
C THR A 354 17.76 -13.44 16.84
N PHE A 355 16.49 -13.15 17.15
CA PHE A 355 15.76 -12.06 16.52
C PHE A 355 16.36 -10.68 16.82
N LEU A 356 16.82 -10.45 18.04
CA LEU A 356 17.45 -9.20 18.47
C LEU A 356 18.93 -9.13 18.10
N HIS A 357 19.52 -10.21 17.61
CA HIS A 357 20.94 -10.28 17.30
C HIS A 357 21.31 -9.38 16.09
N PRO A 358 22.27 -8.44 16.22
CA PRO A 358 22.62 -7.52 15.14
C PRO A 358 23.10 -8.21 13.86
N GLN A 359 23.81 -9.34 13.98
CA GLN A 359 24.28 -10.10 12.83
C GLN A 359 23.12 -10.74 12.05
N PHE A 360 22.02 -11.11 12.73
CA PHE A 360 20.84 -11.64 12.07
C PHE A 360 20.18 -10.57 11.21
N ALA A 361 19.98 -9.36 11.76
CA ALA A 361 19.46 -8.22 11.00
C ALA A 361 20.36 -7.86 9.80
N LEU A 362 21.69 -7.88 9.98
CA LEU A 362 22.65 -7.64 8.90
C LEU A 362 22.58 -8.73 7.82
N ALA A 363 22.49 -10.01 8.20
CA ALA A 363 22.36 -11.12 7.26
C ALA A 363 21.08 -11.00 6.42
N LEU A 364 19.95 -10.64 7.04
CA LEU A 364 18.70 -10.38 6.32
C LEU A 364 18.83 -9.21 5.35
N MET A 365 19.49 -8.12 5.76
CA MET A 365 19.73 -6.96 4.89
C MET A 365 20.59 -7.32 3.68
N ILE A 366 21.69 -8.05 3.89
CA ILE A 366 22.58 -8.53 2.82
C ILE A 366 21.81 -9.45 1.88
N GLY A 367 21.07 -10.43 2.42
CA GLY A 367 20.26 -11.34 1.61
C GLY A 367 19.24 -10.59 0.76
N HIS A 368 18.57 -9.58 1.32
CA HIS A 368 17.65 -8.72 0.58
C HIS A 368 18.35 -7.95 -0.54
N ALA A 369 19.50 -7.34 -0.26
CA ALA A 369 20.29 -6.60 -1.26
C ALA A 369 20.78 -7.51 -2.40
N ILE A 370 21.19 -8.74 -2.10
CA ILE A 370 21.60 -9.74 -3.09
C ILE A 370 20.43 -10.09 -4.01
N VAL A 371 19.25 -10.39 -3.46
CA VAL A 371 18.06 -10.73 -4.27
C VAL A 371 17.64 -9.56 -5.15
N LEU A 372 17.63 -8.33 -4.62
CA LEU A 372 17.31 -7.14 -5.41
C LEU A 372 18.33 -6.92 -6.54
N SER A 373 19.62 -7.07 -6.25
CA SER A 373 20.69 -6.90 -7.24
C SER A 373 20.63 -7.99 -8.32
N ALA A 374 20.34 -9.23 -7.95
CA ALA A 374 20.14 -10.32 -8.90
C ALA A 374 18.95 -10.03 -9.82
N PHE A 375 17.81 -9.58 -9.27
CA PHE A 375 16.65 -9.23 -10.08
C PHE A 375 16.92 -8.03 -11.01
N LEU A 376 17.67 -7.05 -10.50
CA LEU A 376 18.10 -5.89 -11.26
C LEU A 376 18.93 -6.30 -12.49
N VAL A 377 19.97 -7.12 -12.28
CA VAL A 377 20.91 -7.52 -13.33
C VAL A 377 20.29 -8.52 -14.31
N PHE A 378 19.63 -9.56 -13.81
CA PHE A 378 19.22 -10.71 -14.64
C PHE A 378 17.77 -10.66 -15.15
N ARG A 379 16.96 -9.68 -14.73
CA ARG A 379 15.54 -9.61 -15.14
C ARG A 379 15.08 -8.23 -15.58
N TRP A 380 15.51 -7.19 -14.89
CA TRP A 380 15.00 -5.83 -15.15
C TRP A 380 15.87 -5.04 -16.12
N CYS A 381 17.20 -5.15 -16.00
CA CYS A 381 18.11 -4.33 -16.81
C CYS A 381 18.51 -4.92 -18.16
N GLU A 382 18.10 -6.14 -18.49
CA GLU A 382 18.03 -6.63 -19.87
C GLU A 382 17.10 -5.73 -20.72
#